data_AF-R6W1L3-F1
#
_entry.id   AF-R6W1L3-F1
#
_cell.length_a   1.000
_cell.length_b   1.000
_cell.length_c   1.000
_cell.angle_alpha   90.00
_cell.angle_beta   90.00
_cell.angle_gamma   90.00
#
_symmetry.space_group_name_H-M   'P 1'
#
loop_
_entity.id
_entity.type
_entity.pdbx_description
1 polymer ?
#
loop_
_entity_poly.entity_id
_entity_poly.type
_entity_poly.pdbx_seq_one_letter_code
_entity_poly.pdbx_strand_id
1 'polypeptide(L)'
;MRLEPQDVHLNEKIESFDYRGRRITNFEMEGSALAGLAALMGHRAATICTIIAQRVALDACTDYKPFVRRMIATALDKLASLD
;
A
#
# COMPACT_ATOMS: atom_id res chain seq x y z
N MET A 1 1.54 11.18 -22.06
CA MET A 1 1.53 12.52 -21.45
C MET A 1 1.37 12.34 -19.95
N ARG A 2 2.26 12.90 -19.12
CA ARG A 2 2.06 12.96 -17.67
C ARG A 2 1.40 14.31 -17.38
N LEU A 3 0.21 14.27 -16.77
CA LEU A 3 -0.47 15.49 -16.35
C LEU A 3 0.24 16.08 -15.14
N GLU A 4 0.15 17.41 -15.01
CA GLU A 4 0.56 18.08 -13.79
C GLU A 4 -0.34 17.61 -12.63
N PRO A 5 0.24 17.39 -11.43
CA PRO A 5 -0.56 17.11 -10.25
C PRO A 5 -1.54 18.27 -10.01
N GLN A 6 -2.81 17.94 -9.77
CA GLN A 6 -3.81 18.95 -9.38
C GLN A 6 -3.42 19.65 -8.07
N ASP A 7 -2.74 18.91 -7.18
CA ASP A 7 -2.20 19.42 -5.92
C ASP A 7 -0.70 19.11 -5.85
N VAL A 8 0.12 20.15 -6.00
CA VAL A 8 1.58 20.04 -5.97
C VAL A 8 2.11 19.68 -4.58
N HIS A 9 1.33 19.91 -3.52
CA HIS A 9 1.67 19.60 -2.12
C HIS A 9 1.09 18.27 -1.64
N LEU A 10 0.52 17.45 -2.53
CA LEU A 10 -0.16 16.21 -2.16
C LEU A 10 0.72 15.27 -1.32
N ASN A 11 2.00 15.10 -1.68
CA ASN A 11 2.92 14.24 -0.93
C ASN A 11 3.13 14.75 0.51
N GLU A 12 3.35 16.05 0.70
CA GLU A 12 3.55 16.67 2.01
C GLU A 12 2.32 16.47 2.91
N LYS A 13 1.11 16.58 2.35
CA LYS A 13 -0.15 16.33 3.06
C LYS A 13 -0.29 14.89 3.50
N ILE A 14 0.11 13.94 2.66
CA ILE A 14 0.08 12.52 3.03
C ILE A 14 1.15 12.19 4.07
N GLU A 15 2.36 12.72 3.92
CA GLU A 15 3.47 12.48 4.85
C GLU A 15 3.19 13.04 6.26
N SER A 16 2.48 14.17 6.33
CA SER A 16 2.08 14.80 7.59
C SER A 16 0.75 14.27 8.17
N PHE A 17 0.02 13.43 7.43
CA PHE A 17 -1.26 12.89 7.88
C PHE A 17 -1.09 11.96 9.08
N ASP A 18 -1.83 12.24 10.14
CA ASP A 18 -2.01 11.35 11.29
C ASP A 18 -3.50 11.24 11.62
N TYR A 19 -3.94 10.01 11.85
CA TYR A 19 -5.25 9.74 12.43
C TYR A 19 -5.13 8.74 13.56
N ARG A 20 -5.32 9.21 14.79
CA ARG A 20 -5.23 8.39 16.01
C ARG A 20 -3.88 7.64 16.10
N GLY A 21 -2.78 8.32 15.77
CA GLY A 21 -1.45 7.74 15.77
C GLY A 21 -1.16 6.83 14.58
N ARG A 22 -2.07 6.74 13.59
CA ARG A 22 -1.87 5.98 12.35
C ARG A 22 -1.46 6.92 11.22
N ARG A 23 -0.44 6.51 10.47
CA ARG A 23 0.09 7.23 9.31
C ARG A 23 -0.14 6.44 8.03
N ILE A 24 -0.13 7.14 6.90
CA ILE A 24 -0.13 6.51 5.58
C ILE A 24 1.27 5.95 5.32
N THR A 25 1.34 4.71 4.82
CA THR A 25 2.60 3.96 4.66
C THR A 25 2.96 3.69 3.20
N ASN A 26 1.99 3.76 2.29
CA ASN A 26 2.19 3.51 0.86
C ASN A 26 1.14 4.23 0.00
N PHE A 27 1.34 4.13 -1.32
CA PHE A 27 0.39 4.57 -2.34
C PHE A 27 0.16 3.43 -3.33
N GLU A 28 -1.09 3.06 -3.48
CA GLU A 28 -1.59 2.03 -4.40
C GLU A 28 -3.01 2.43 -4.83
N MET A 29 -3.68 1.64 -5.66
CA MET A 29 -4.93 2.09 -6.33
C MET A 29 -6.13 1.17 -6.06
N GLU A 30 -5.94 0.05 -5.38
CA GLU A 30 -6.91 -1.04 -5.32
C GLU A 30 -7.46 -1.31 -3.92
N GLY A 31 -6.65 -1.06 -2.89
CA GLY A 31 -6.89 -1.49 -1.51
C GLY A 31 -8.11 -0.85 -0.88
N SER A 32 -8.40 0.42 -1.19
CA SER A 32 -9.60 1.11 -0.67
C SER A 32 -10.90 0.49 -1.18
N ALA A 33 -10.96 0.15 -2.47
CA ALA A 33 -12.12 -0.51 -3.07
C ALA A 33 -12.29 -1.92 -2.52
N LEU A 34 -11.21 -2.69 -2.38
CA LEU A 34 -11.24 -4.04 -1.79
C LEU A 34 -11.72 -4.01 -0.34
N ALA A 35 -11.20 -3.09 0.49
CA ALA A 35 -11.62 -2.94 1.88
C ALA A 35 -13.10 -2.56 2.00
N GLY A 36 -13.57 -1.61 1.16
CA GLY A 36 -14.96 -1.19 1.13
C GLY A 36 -15.91 -2.32 0.74
N LEU A 37 -15.61 -3.04 -0.35
CA LEU A 37 -16.43 -4.17 -0.81
C LEU A 37 -16.44 -5.32 0.20
N ALA A 38 -15.29 -5.67 0.78
CA ALA A 38 -15.23 -6.71 1.79
C ALA A 38 -16.09 -6.38 3.02
N ALA A 39 -16.02 -5.13 3.50
CA ALA A 39 -16.86 -4.66 4.60
C ALA A 39 -18.37 -4.75 4.27
N LEU A 40 -18.77 -4.35 3.06
CA LEU A 40 -20.16 -4.44 2.60
C LEU A 40 -20.66 -5.89 2.50
N MET A 41 -19.78 -6.82 2.12
CA MET A 41 -20.12 -8.23 1.93
C MET A 41 -19.96 -9.08 3.20
N GLY A 42 -19.53 -8.47 4.32
CA GLY A 42 -19.27 -9.20 5.57
C GLY A 42 -18.01 -10.09 5.52
N HIS A 43 -17.07 -9.79 4.63
CA HIS A 43 -15.82 -10.52 4.47
C HIS A 43 -14.66 -9.83 5.19
N ARG A 44 -13.70 -10.63 5.66
CA ARG A 44 -12.39 -10.15 6.10
C ARG A 44 -11.48 -10.07 4.87
N ALA A 45 -10.91 -8.89 4.61
CA ALA A 45 -9.93 -8.70 3.54
C ALA A 45 -8.70 -7.96 4.07
N ALA A 46 -7.57 -8.18 3.42
CA ALA A 46 -6.32 -7.49 3.70
C ALA A 46 -5.58 -7.22 2.38
N THR A 47 -4.84 -6.13 2.35
CA THR A 47 -3.95 -5.76 1.23
C THR A 47 -2.52 -5.73 1.73
N ILE A 48 -1.61 -6.34 0.98
CA ILE A 48 -0.17 -6.32 1.26
C ILE A 48 0.52 -5.84 0.00
N CYS A 49 1.39 -4.84 0.14
CA CYS A 49 2.13 -4.25 -0.97
C CYS A 49 3.63 -4.40 -0.78
N THR A 50 4.35 -4.64 -1.88
CA THR A 50 5.80 -4.51 -1.91
C THR A 50 6.16 -3.08 -2.27
N ILE A 51 6.94 -2.41 -1.43
CA ILE A 51 7.42 -1.05 -1.72
C ILE A 51 8.54 -1.14 -2.74
N ILE A 52 8.29 -0.61 -3.95
CA ILE A 52 9.28 -0.58 -5.05
C ILE A 52 9.91 0.80 -5.23
N ALA A 53 9.27 1.86 -4.68
CA ALA A 53 9.75 3.22 -4.74
C ALA A 53 9.48 3.93 -3.41
N GLN A 54 10.50 4.55 -2.85
CA GLN A 54 10.46 5.31 -1.61
C GLN A 54 10.56 6.80 -1.94
N ARG A 55 9.43 7.51 -1.87
CA ARG A 55 9.35 8.93 -2.25
C ARG A 55 10.14 9.84 -1.31
N VAL A 56 10.22 9.50 -0.02
CA VAL A 56 11.00 10.27 0.96
C VAL A 56 12.52 10.15 0.70
N ALA A 57 12.98 8.93 0.39
CA ALA A 57 14.39 8.67 0.07
C ALA A 57 14.76 9.01 -1.38
N LEU A 58 13.77 9.33 -2.23
CA LEU A 58 13.93 9.52 -3.68
C LEU A 58 14.63 8.33 -4.38
N ASP A 59 14.39 7.12 -3.86
CA ASP A 59 15.02 5.88 -4.34
C ASP A 59 13.96 4.90 -4.88
N ALA A 60 14.36 4.09 -5.86
CA ALA A 60 13.52 3.06 -6.44
C ALA A 60 14.35 1.79 -6.71
N CYS A 61 13.82 0.66 -6.24
CA CYS A 61 14.43 -0.64 -6.48
C CYS A 61 13.96 -1.16 -7.84
N THR A 62 14.87 -1.31 -8.80
CA THR A 62 14.54 -1.87 -10.13
C THR A 62 14.47 -3.40 -10.12
N ASP A 63 15.26 -4.06 -9.27
CA ASP A 63 15.20 -5.52 -9.04
C ASP A 63 14.30 -5.88 -7.85
N TYR A 64 13.02 -5.51 -7.93
CA TYR A 64 12.08 -5.72 -6.83
C TYR A 64 11.48 -7.14 -6.77
N LYS A 65 11.75 -7.99 -7.78
CA LYS A 65 11.16 -9.33 -7.91
C LYS A 65 11.41 -10.24 -6.69
N PRO A 66 12.59 -10.24 -6.05
CA PRO A 66 12.81 -11.02 -4.84
C PRO A 66 11.90 -10.59 -3.69
N PHE A 67 11.63 -9.30 -3.53
CA PHE A 67 10.74 -8.78 -2.49
C PHE A 67 9.28 -9.16 -2.74
N VAL A 68 8.84 -9.17 -4.00
CA VAL A 68 7.51 -9.67 -4.36
C VAL A 68 7.37 -11.15 -4.01
N ARG A 69 8.38 -11.99 -4.30
CA ARG A 69 8.36 -13.41 -3.91
C ARG A 69 8.24 -13.57 -2.39
N ARG A 70 8.97 -12.77 -1.62
CA ARG A 70 8.87 -12.76 -0.15
C ARG A 70 7.51 -12.31 0.35
N MET A 71 6.92 -11.30 -0.29
CA MET A 71 5.57 -10.82 0.00
C MET A 71 4.54 -11.92 -0.23
N ILE A 72 4.62 -12.64 -1.35
CA ILE A 72 3.74 -13.78 -1.67
C ILE A 72 3.84 -14.86 -0.59
N ALA A 73 5.05 -15.28 -0.24
CA ALA A 73 5.25 -16.26 0.84
C ALA A 73 4.64 -15.77 2.16
N THR A 74 4.90 -14.52 2.53
CA THR A 74 4.32 -13.90 3.75
C THR A 74 2.80 -13.90 3.72
N ALA A 75 2.19 -13.56 2.59
CA ALA A 75 0.74 -13.52 2.45
C ALA A 75 0.12 -14.93 2.59
N LEU A 76 0.73 -15.94 1.94
CA LEU A 76 0.29 -17.33 2.02
C LEU A 76 0.44 -17.90 3.44
N ASP A 77 1.58 -17.66 4.09
CA ASP A 77 1.85 -18.10 5.47
C ASP A 77 0.82 -17.51 6.44
N LYS A 78 0.56 -16.20 6.30
CA LYS A 78 -0.44 -15.53 7.14
C LYS A 78 -1.83 -16.09 6.88
N LEU A 79 -2.21 -16.25 5.61
CA LEU A 79 -3.52 -16.78 5.24
C LEU A 79 -3.73 -18.21 5.77
N ALA A 80 -2.72 -19.08 5.69
CA ALA A 80 -2.80 -20.44 6.19
C ALA A 80 -2.87 -20.54 7.73
N SER A 81 -2.40 -19.51 8.44
CA SER A 81 -2.45 -19.42 9.91
C SER A 81 -3.66 -18.64 10.46
N LEU A 82 -4.56 -18.18 9.59
CA LEU A 82 -5.78 -17.50 10.02
C LEU A 82 -6.82 -18.54 10.41
N ASP A 83 -7.10 -18.64 11.70
CA ASP A 83 -8.29 -19.32 12.23
C ASP A 83 -9.59 -18.59 11.84
#